data_AF-A0A932PGS6-F1
#
_entry.id   AF-A0A932PGS6-F1
#
_cell.length_a   1.000
_cell.length_b   1.000
_cell.length_c   1.000
_cell.angle_alpha   90.00
_cell.angle_beta   90.00
_cell.angle_gamma   90.00
#
_symmetry.space_group_name_H-M   'P 1'
#
loop_
_entity.id
_entity.type
_entity.pdbx_description
1 polymer ?
#
loop_
_entity_poly.entity_id
_entity_poly.type
_entity_poly.pdbx_seq_one_letter_code
_entity_poly.pdbx_strand_id
1 'polypeptide(L)'
;MSKAGTVGKTRRWITGLACSPVALGTLSATGFYWLVVRLVLDRNWGDRWFGRVMADPINWGTLVAFGIAMWILSGRNRKSSSDEQALEELQQQALLPTRPEQIVSRESAEVVLRRLNGRDLDSKRRTPCRELLHVALSRAFTNWSAEDVGAAVNTRAELLQSKAESEYALVRYLAWAIPSIGFIGTVYGLGLAIGSLRSGGVELTQEQRLDAAVGYLYTAFDTTFVALVLSLVLMYRFYIIQAREDSVLSRSMEWCFDGFVLKMESAREESLV
;
A
#
# COMPACT_ATOMS: atom_id res chain seq x y z
N MET A 1 17.38 -49.86 -7.01
CA MET A 1 17.94 -48.50 -7.11
C MET A 1 16.98 -47.62 -7.92
N SER A 2 16.77 -46.38 -7.46
CA SER A 2 16.10 -45.24 -8.12
C SER A 2 14.57 -45.27 -8.32
N LYS A 3 13.80 -44.88 -7.28
CA LYS A 3 12.46 -44.26 -7.43
C LYS A 3 12.09 -43.25 -6.32
N ALA A 4 13.05 -42.74 -5.54
CA ALA A 4 12.79 -41.85 -4.39
C ALA A 4 13.20 -40.37 -4.61
N GLY A 5 13.70 -40.00 -5.79
CA GLY A 5 14.26 -38.66 -6.04
C GLY A 5 13.31 -37.59 -6.59
N THR A 6 12.13 -37.99 -7.08
CA THR A 6 11.28 -37.07 -7.87
C THR A 6 10.23 -36.34 -7.04
N VAL A 7 9.80 -36.88 -5.89
CA VAL A 7 8.72 -36.31 -5.07
C VAL A 7 9.16 -35.06 -4.29
N GLY A 8 10.43 -34.98 -3.90
CA GLY A 8 10.97 -33.83 -3.15
C GLY A 8 11.16 -32.56 -3.98
N LYS A 9 11.41 -32.70 -5.29
CA LYS A 9 11.57 -31.54 -6.18
C LYS A 9 10.22 -30.87 -6.41
N THR A 10 9.17 -31.62 -6.78
CA THR A 10 7.83 -31.08 -7.08
C THR A 10 7.21 -30.33 -5.90
N ARG A 11 7.42 -30.79 -4.67
CA ARG A 11 6.90 -30.11 -3.46
C ARG A 11 7.53 -28.73 -3.22
N ARG A 12 8.80 -28.55 -3.58
CA ARG A 12 9.54 -27.27 -3.47
C ARG A 12 9.10 -26.25 -4.52
N TRP A 13 8.70 -26.72 -5.72
CA TRP A 13 8.13 -25.88 -6.77
C TRP A 13 6.71 -25.41 -6.41
N ILE A 14 5.88 -26.27 -5.79
CA ILE A 14 4.53 -25.90 -5.35
C ILE A 14 4.58 -24.87 -4.21
N THR A 15 5.52 -24.99 -3.25
CA THR A 15 5.73 -23.95 -2.23
C THR A 15 6.33 -22.66 -2.79
N GLY A 16 7.12 -22.73 -3.86
CA GLY A 16 7.66 -21.56 -4.56
C GLY A 16 6.59 -20.80 -5.37
N LEU A 17 5.66 -21.53 -6.00
CA LEU A 17 4.51 -20.97 -6.70
C LEU A 17 3.47 -20.39 -5.73
N ALA A 18 3.22 -21.06 -4.60
CA ALA A 18 2.34 -20.57 -3.54
C ALA A 18 2.85 -19.30 -2.83
N CYS A 19 4.17 -19.04 -2.89
CA CYS A 19 4.79 -17.80 -2.41
C CYS A 19 5.11 -16.80 -3.54
N SER A 20 4.69 -17.07 -4.78
CA SER A 20 4.86 -16.07 -5.83
C SER A 20 3.91 -14.89 -5.56
N PRO A 21 4.40 -13.64 -5.64
CA PRO A 21 3.58 -12.45 -5.45
C PRO A 21 2.34 -12.42 -6.36
N VAL A 22 2.45 -13.06 -7.54
CA VAL A 22 1.38 -13.19 -8.52
C VAL A 22 0.32 -14.18 -8.07
N ALA A 23 0.67 -15.36 -7.57
CA ALA A 23 -0.32 -16.36 -7.13
C ALA A 23 -1.09 -15.92 -5.86
N LEU A 24 -0.40 -15.26 -4.92
CA LEU A 24 -1.03 -14.67 -3.74
C LEU A 24 -1.90 -13.46 -4.11
N GLY A 25 -1.45 -12.65 -5.06
CA GLY A 25 -2.22 -11.52 -5.61
C GLY A 25 -3.47 -11.99 -6.35
N THR A 26 -3.36 -13.04 -7.18
CA THR A 26 -4.51 -13.62 -7.89
C THR A 26 -5.46 -14.30 -6.92
N LEU A 27 -5.00 -15.10 -5.95
CA LEU A 27 -5.87 -15.69 -4.93
C LEU A 27 -6.58 -14.61 -4.07
N SER A 28 -5.89 -13.54 -3.70
CA SER A 28 -6.48 -12.40 -2.99
C SER A 28 -7.50 -11.65 -3.85
N ALA A 29 -7.21 -11.45 -5.14
CA ALA A 29 -8.14 -10.82 -6.08
C ALA A 29 -9.36 -11.70 -6.34
N THR A 30 -9.19 -13.02 -6.52
CA THR A 30 -10.28 -13.98 -6.69
C THR A 30 -11.12 -14.09 -5.41
N GLY A 31 -10.50 -14.06 -4.23
CA GLY A 31 -11.18 -14.05 -2.94
C GLY A 31 -11.95 -12.76 -2.67
N PHE A 32 -11.34 -11.60 -2.94
CA PHE A 32 -12.01 -10.29 -2.86
C PHE A 32 -13.18 -10.21 -3.84
N TYR A 33 -12.97 -10.66 -5.07
CA TYR A 33 -14.01 -10.71 -6.10
C TYR A 33 -15.17 -11.63 -5.67
N TRP A 34 -14.87 -12.84 -5.18
CA TRP A 34 -15.88 -13.77 -4.69
C TRP A 34 -16.68 -13.18 -3.52
N LEU A 35 -16.00 -12.45 -2.63
CA LEU A 35 -16.64 -11.73 -1.52
C LEU A 35 -17.58 -10.62 -2.03
N VAL A 36 -17.15 -9.81 -2.99
CA VAL A 36 -17.95 -8.71 -3.56
C VAL A 36 -19.15 -9.25 -4.33
N VAL A 37 -18.97 -10.27 -5.18
CA VAL A 37 -20.08 -10.91 -5.91
C VAL A 37 -21.08 -11.52 -4.95
N ARG A 38 -20.62 -12.16 -3.87
CA ARG A 38 -21.51 -12.77 -2.88
C ARG A 38 -22.27 -11.75 -2.02
N LEU A 39 -21.69 -10.56 -1.77
CA LEU A 39 -22.31 -9.53 -0.95
C LEU A 39 -23.28 -8.62 -1.72
N VAL A 40 -23.05 -8.42 -3.03
CA VAL A 40 -23.76 -7.39 -3.81
C VAL A 40 -24.70 -7.98 -4.87
N LEU A 41 -24.45 -9.19 -5.37
CA LEU A 41 -25.19 -9.77 -6.50
C LEU A 41 -25.97 -11.02 -6.09
N ASP A 42 -27.19 -11.16 -6.60
CA ASP A 42 -27.99 -12.39 -6.44
C ASP A 42 -27.21 -13.60 -6.97
N ARG A 43 -27.21 -14.70 -6.22
CA ARG A 43 -26.34 -15.87 -6.39
C ARG A 43 -26.43 -16.46 -7.81
N ASN A 44 -27.64 -16.51 -8.36
CA ASN A 44 -27.90 -17.09 -9.70
C ASN A 44 -27.51 -16.16 -10.86
N TRP A 45 -27.51 -14.84 -10.63
CA TRP A 45 -27.07 -13.85 -11.62
C TRP A 45 -25.55 -13.70 -11.57
N GLY A 46 -24.99 -13.66 -10.36
CA GLY A 46 -23.57 -13.55 -10.09
C GLY A 46 -22.74 -14.69 -10.68
N ASP A 47 -23.18 -15.95 -10.58
CA ASP A 47 -22.41 -17.09 -11.11
C ASP A 47 -22.31 -17.09 -12.65
N ARG A 48 -23.40 -16.73 -13.35
CA ARG A 48 -23.41 -16.63 -14.82
C ARG A 48 -22.64 -15.41 -15.31
N TRP A 49 -22.81 -14.29 -14.63
CA TRP A 49 -22.06 -13.06 -14.89
C TRP A 49 -20.55 -13.28 -14.67
N PHE A 50 -20.18 -13.93 -13.56
CA PHE A 50 -18.80 -14.29 -13.24
C PHE A 50 -18.16 -15.18 -14.29
N GLY A 51 -18.86 -16.23 -14.73
CA GLY A 51 -18.36 -17.13 -15.76
C GLY A 51 -18.03 -16.40 -17.07
N ARG A 52 -18.81 -15.37 -17.43
CA ARG A 52 -18.55 -14.52 -18.60
C ARG A 52 -17.40 -13.56 -18.36
N VAL A 53 -17.42 -12.81 -17.26
CA VAL A 53 -16.38 -11.84 -16.89
C VAL A 53 -15.00 -12.51 -16.83
N MET A 54 -14.92 -13.71 -16.25
CA MET A 54 -13.65 -14.44 -16.15
C MET A 54 -13.23 -15.13 -17.45
N ALA A 55 -14.11 -15.24 -18.45
CA ALA A 55 -13.74 -15.73 -19.76
C ALA A 55 -12.95 -14.66 -20.56
N ASP A 56 -13.14 -13.38 -20.28
CA ASP A 56 -12.47 -12.30 -21.01
C ASP A 56 -11.01 -12.10 -20.57
N PRO A 57 -10.04 -12.18 -21.49
CA PRO A 57 -8.62 -11.97 -21.17
C PRO A 57 -8.31 -10.59 -20.61
N ILE A 58 -9.08 -9.56 -20.99
CA ILE A 58 -8.89 -8.18 -20.53
C ILE A 58 -9.15 -8.07 -19.02
N ASN A 59 -10.15 -8.80 -18.51
CA ASN A 59 -10.49 -8.80 -17.09
C ASN A 59 -9.38 -9.43 -16.25
N TRP A 60 -8.70 -10.46 -16.75
CA TRP A 60 -7.51 -11.02 -16.09
C TRP A 60 -6.41 -9.96 -15.91
N GLY A 61 -6.18 -9.11 -16.90
CA GLY A 61 -5.25 -7.99 -16.80
C GLY A 61 -5.59 -7.04 -15.66
N THR A 62 -6.87 -6.64 -15.56
CA THR A 62 -7.34 -5.76 -14.47
C THR A 62 -7.21 -6.42 -13.09
N LEU A 63 -7.49 -7.71 -12.98
CA LEU A 63 -7.43 -8.46 -11.72
C LEU A 63 -6.00 -8.66 -11.25
N VAL A 64 -5.07 -8.94 -12.16
CA VAL A 64 -3.65 -9.07 -11.84
C VAL A 64 -3.09 -7.72 -11.38
N ALA A 65 -3.40 -6.63 -12.09
CA ALA A 65 -3.02 -5.28 -11.70
C ALA A 65 -3.55 -4.92 -10.30
N PHE A 66 -4.84 -5.18 -10.05
CA PHE A 66 -5.47 -4.97 -8.76
C PHE A 66 -4.83 -5.84 -7.66
N GLY A 67 -4.57 -7.11 -7.93
CA GLY A 67 -3.95 -8.04 -6.98
C GLY A 67 -2.55 -7.62 -6.56
N ILE A 68 -1.72 -7.17 -7.52
CA ILE A 68 -0.38 -6.64 -7.23
C ILE A 68 -0.48 -5.39 -6.36
N ALA A 69 -1.36 -4.44 -6.72
CA ALA A 69 -1.54 -3.21 -5.96
C ALA A 69 -2.02 -3.48 -4.53
N MET A 70 -3.02 -4.37 -4.36
CA MET A 70 -3.53 -4.78 -3.06
C MET A 70 -2.50 -5.52 -2.22
N TRP A 71 -1.61 -6.31 -2.83
CA TRP A 71 -0.53 -6.98 -2.12
C TRP A 71 0.48 -5.97 -1.56
N ILE A 72 0.90 -5.00 -2.38
CA ILE A 72 1.80 -3.92 -1.95
C ILE A 72 1.16 -3.15 -0.80
N LEU A 73 -0.09 -2.70 -0.96
CA LEU A 73 -0.84 -2.00 0.08
C LEU A 73 -1.01 -2.83 1.35
N SER A 74 -1.25 -4.14 1.24
CA SER A 74 -1.37 -5.01 2.41
C SER A 74 -0.06 -5.14 3.18
N GLY A 75 1.07 -5.22 2.48
CA GLY A 75 2.41 -5.18 3.08
C GLY A 75 2.65 -3.87 3.84
N ARG A 76 2.27 -2.75 3.22
CA ARG A 76 2.37 -1.42 3.84
C ARG A 76 1.46 -1.24 5.04
N ASN A 77 0.20 -1.66 4.95
CA ASN A 77 -0.74 -1.57 6.07
C ASN A 77 -0.26 -2.35 7.31
N ARG A 78 0.40 -3.50 7.10
CA ARG A 78 1.04 -4.24 8.21
C ARG A 78 2.24 -3.50 8.79
N LYS A 79 3.07 -2.88 7.93
CA LYS A 79 4.21 -2.08 8.36
C LYS A 79 3.77 -0.84 9.13
N SER A 80 2.86 -0.05 8.56
CA SER A 80 2.28 1.15 9.20
C SER A 80 1.64 0.83 10.55
N SER A 81 0.91 -0.28 10.67
CA SER A 81 0.37 -0.72 11.97
C SER A 81 1.46 -1.12 12.97
N SER A 82 2.56 -1.69 12.50
CA SER A 82 3.73 -1.98 13.36
C SER A 82 4.46 -0.70 13.76
N ASP A 83 4.51 0.31 12.90
CA ASP A 83 5.14 1.60 13.16
C ASP A 83 4.33 2.38 14.22
N GLU A 84 3.00 2.32 14.14
CA GLU A 84 2.09 2.91 15.14
C GLU A 84 2.27 2.26 16.53
N GLN A 85 2.31 0.92 16.59
CA GLN A 85 2.59 0.20 17.84
C GLN A 85 3.96 0.55 18.42
N ALA A 86 4.98 0.65 17.58
CA ALA A 86 6.32 1.04 18.02
C ALA A 86 6.35 2.48 18.56
N LEU A 87 5.59 3.40 17.97
CA LEU A 87 5.45 4.77 18.50
C LEU A 87 4.84 4.74 19.91
N GLU A 88 3.73 4.00 20.08
CA GLU A 88 3.04 3.88 21.37
C GLU A 88 3.94 3.23 22.44
N GLU A 89 4.69 2.19 22.08
CA GLU A 89 5.65 1.56 22.99
C GLU A 89 6.77 2.53 23.44
N LEU A 90 7.29 3.36 22.52
CA LEU A 90 8.33 4.35 22.83
C LEU A 90 7.78 5.47 23.71
N GLN A 91 6.54 5.90 23.47
CA GLN A 91 5.84 6.89 24.30
C GLN A 91 5.57 6.35 25.71
N GLN A 92 5.09 5.11 25.84
CA GLN A 92 4.84 4.46 27.14
C GLN A 92 6.13 4.23 27.94
N GLN A 93 7.25 3.96 27.27
CA GLN A 93 8.56 3.83 27.91
C GLN A 93 9.10 5.18 28.43
N ALA A 94 8.38 6.29 28.24
CA ALA A 94 8.74 7.64 28.67
C ALA A 94 10.19 8.00 28.30
N LEU A 95 10.61 7.58 27.10
CA LEU A 95 11.98 7.78 26.60
C LEU A 95 12.34 9.27 26.45
N LEU A 96 11.34 10.09 26.17
CA LEU A 96 11.42 11.54 26.25
C LEU A 96 10.60 12.03 27.43
N PRO A 97 11.09 13.00 28.20
CA PRO A 97 10.34 13.53 29.33
C PRO A 97 9.07 14.21 28.80
N THR A 98 7.91 13.63 29.06
CA THR A 98 6.62 14.19 28.64
C THR A 98 6.09 15.24 29.62
N ARG A 99 6.72 15.39 30.79
CA ARG A 99 6.34 16.38 31.81
C ARG A 99 7.02 17.73 31.53
N PRO A 100 6.30 18.87 31.61
CA PRO A 100 6.83 20.19 31.29
C PRO A 100 8.02 20.62 32.17
N GLU A 101 8.14 20.09 33.38
CA GLU A 101 9.12 20.52 34.39
C GLU A 101 10.51 19.86 34.29
N GLN A 102 10.73 18.93 33.35
CA GLN A 102 11.98 18.17 33.27
C GLN A 102 12.85 18.67 32.12
N ILE A 103 13.91 19.41 32.50
CA ILE A 103 14.98 19.87 31.61
C ILE A 103 15.72 18.65 31.03
N VAL A 104 15.87 18.61 29.70
CA VAL A 104 16.66 17.57 29.04
C VAL A 104 18.14 17.93 29.21
N SER A 105 18.83 17.27 30.15
CA SER A 105 20.28 17.38 30.26
C SER A 105 20.99 16.56 29.17
N ARG A 106 22.17 17.03 28.73
CA ARG A 106 23.03 16.36 27.73
C ARG A 106 23.32 14.90 28.09
N GLU A 107 23.45 14.59 29.38
CA GLU A 107 23.68 13.24 29.89
C GLU A 107 22.45 12.32 29.72
N SER A 108 21.24 12.87 29.86
CA SER A 108 20.00 12.10 29.66
C SER A 108 19.81 11.73 28.19
N ALA A 109 20.17 12.63 27.28
CA ALA A 109 20.19 12.34 25.85
C ALA A 109 21.15 11.18 25.53
N GLU A 110 22.35 11.14 26.14
CA GLU A 110 23.34 10.06 25.89
C GLU A 110 22.80 8.69 26.28
N VAL A 111 22.13 8.61 27.43
CA VAL A 111 21.51 7.38 27.92
C VAL A 111 20.41 6.92 26.95
N VAL A 112 19.60 7.85 26.42
CA VAL A 112 18.56 7.54 25.45
C VAL A 112 19.16 7.04 24.12
N LEU A 113 20.17 7.72 23.57
CA LEU A 113 20.82 7.29 22.33
C LEU A 113 21.53 5.93 22.48
N ARG A 114 22.19 5.67 23.62
CA ARG A 114 22.78 4.35 23.89
C ARG A 114 21.73 3.26 24.02
N ARG A 115 20.58 3.54 24.65
CA ARG A 115 19.44 2.59 24.70
C ARG A 115 18.85 2.32 23.31
N LEU A 116 18.78 3.34 22.47
CA LEU A 116 18.32 3.21 21.08
C LEU A 116 19.31 2.43 20.20
N ASN A 117 20.62 2.58 20.43
CA ASN A 117 21.66 1.86 19.66
C ASN A 117 21.92 0.44 20.17
N GLY A 118 21.78 0.20 21.48
CA GLY A 118 21.97 -1.13 22.10
C GLY A 118 20.85 -2.12 21.82
N ARG A 119 19.65 -1.64 21.50
CA ARG A 119 18.55 -2.47 20.98
C ARG A 119 18.69 -2.61 19.47
N ASP A 120 19.63 -3.45 19.05
CA ASP A 120 19.83 -3.99 17.69
C ASP A 120 19.44 -3.06 16.52
N LEU A 121 20.45 -2.54 15.84
CA LEU A 121 20.37 -1.86 14.55
C LEU A 121 20.04 -2.87 13.44
N ASP A 122 18.97 -3.63 13.60
CA ASP A 122 18.50 -4.52 12.56
C ASP A 122 17.92 -3.62 11.46
N SER A 123 18.73 -3.36 10.42
CA SER A 123 18.51 -2.30 9.42
C SER A 123 17.18 -2.43 8.67
N LYS A 124 16.49 -3.56 8.83
CA LYS A 124 15.18 -3.90 8.28
C LYS A 124 13.97 -3.31 9.02
N ARG A 125 14.11 -2.78 10.25
CA ARG A 125 12.98 -2.23 11.05
C ARG A 125 13.24 -0.84 11.62
N ARG A 126 13.69 0.10 10.79
CA ARG A 126 13.70 1.52 11.19
C ARG A 126 12.29 2.10 11.02
N THR A 127 11.60 2.29 12.13
CA THR A 127 10.31 3.00 12.18
C THR A 127 10.56 4.51 12.03
N PRO A 128 9.61 5.29 11.48
CA PRO A 128 9.77 6.73 11.30
C PRO A 128 10.18 7.45 12.59
N CYS A 129 9.52 7.14 13.72
CA CYS A 129 9.80 7.75 15.02
C CYS A 129 11.21 7.48 15.51
N ARG A 130 11.69 6.23 15.38
CA ARG A 130 13.06 5.87 15.81
C ARG A 130 14.10 6.59 14.97
N GLU A 131 13.83 6.78 13.69
CA GLU A 131 14.73 7.46 12.76
C GLU A 131 14.80 8.96 13.04
N LEU A 132 13.65 9.61 13.25
CA LEU A 132 13.58 11.02 13.65
C LEU A 132 14.27 11.24 15.00
N LEU A 133 14.00 10.39 15.99
CA LEU A 133 14.62 10.48 17.32
C LEU A 133 16.14 10.27 17.26
N HIS A 134 16.61 9.32 16.45
CA HIS A 134 18.04 9.11 16.25
C HIS A 134 18.70 10.35 15.63
N VAL A 135 18.09 10.95 14.60
CA VAL A 135 18.61 12.18 13.98
C VAL A 135 18.63 13.31 15.00
N ALA A 136 17.54 13.52 15.75
CA ALA A 136 17.44 14.56 16.76
C ALA A 136 18.57 14.46 17.80
N LEU A 137 18.74 13.27 18.40
CA LEU A 137 19.77 13.02 19.41
C LEU A 137 21.18 13.13 18.83
N SER A 138 21.44 12.54 17.66
CA SER A 138 22.75 12.61 17.01
C SER A 138 23.19 14.05 16.69
N ARG A 139 22.23 14.89 16.28
CA ARG A 139 22.48 16.31 16.02
C ARG A 139 22.75 17.06 17.32
N ALA A 140 21.96 16.79 18.36
CA ALA A 140 22.12 17.39 19.68
C ALA A 140 23.47 17.10 20.35
N PHE A 141 24.05 15.91 20.12
CA PHE A 141 25.40 15.60 20.62
C PHE A 141 26.48 16.45 19.96
N THR A 142 26.35 16.62 18.64
CA THR A 142 27.30 17.38 17.83
C THR A 142 27.18 18.87 18.11
N ASN A 143 25.95 19.39 18.16
CA ASN A 143 25.69 20.79 18.49
C ASN A 143 24.39 20.92 19.30
N TRP A 144 24.50 21.48 20.52
CA TRP A 144 23.36 21.68 21.41
C TRP A 144 22.59 22.95 21.05
N SER A 145 21.90 22.91 19.91
CA SER A 145 21.07 24.01 19.40
C SER A 145 19.71 23.48 18.98
N ALA A 146 18.64 24.09 19.51
CA ALA A 146 17.26 23.73 19.18
C ALA A 146 16.94 23.94 17.70
N GLU A 147 17.46 25.01 17.11
CA GLU A 147 17.30 25.34 15.70
C GLU A 147 17.94 24.28 14.80
N ASP A 148 19.17 23.85 15.13
CA ASP A 148 19.89 22.81 14.37
C ASP A 148 19.21 21.45 14.45
N VAL A 149 18.71 21.08 15.63
CA VAL A 149 18.02 19.80 15.85
C VAL A 149 16.66 19.81 15.14
N GLY A 150 15.89 20.89 15.26
CA GLY A 150 14.61 21.06 14.57
C GLY A 150 14.78 21.01 13.04
N ALA A 151 15.78 21.69 12.49
CA ALA A 151 16.10 21.65 11.07
C ALA A 151 16.49 20.23 10.59
N ALA A 152 17.27 19.50 11.38
CA ALA A 152 17.65 18.13 11.05
C ALA A 152 16.46 17.16 11.08
N VAL A 153 15.56 17.30 12.06
CA VAL A 153 14.33 16.49 12.16
C VAL A 153 13.40 16.77 10.98
N ASN A 154 13.16 18.04 10.63
CA ASN A 154 12.33 18.43 9.49
C ASN A 154 12.91 17.87 8.18
N THR A 155 14.20 18.08 7.93
CA THR A 155 14.88 17.54 6.74
C THR A 155 14.72 16.02 6.67
N ARG A 156 14.81 15.32 7.81
CA ARG A 156 14.64 13.86 7.81
C ARG A 156 13.20 13.43 7.55
N ALA A 157 12.22 14.16 8.09
CA ALA A 157 10.82 13.90 7.84
C ALA A 157 10.44 14.09 6.37
N GLU A 158 10.92 15.16 5.72
CA GLU A 158 10.74 15.39 4.28
C GLU A 158 11.32 14.24 3.44
N LEU A 159 12.51 13.74 3.80
CA LEU A 159 13.12 12.58 3.14
C LEU A 159 12.28 11.30 3.32
N LEU A 160 11.70 11.09 4.50
CA LEU A 160 10.81 9.95 4.76
C LEU A 160 9.52 10.04 3.94
N GLN A 161 8.94 11.23 3.83
CA GLN A 161 7.76 11.49 3.01
C GLN A 161 8.04 11.26 1.52
N SER A 162 9.13 11.83 0.99
CA SER A 162 9.54 11.62 -0.41
C SER A 162 9.81 10.14 -0.73
N LYS A 163 10.40 9.41 0.22
CA LYS A 163 10.58 7.96 0.10
C LYS A 163 9.24 7.23 0.07
N ALA A 164 8.30 7.57 0.94
CA ALA A 164 6.97 6.98 0.94
C ALA A 164 6.25 7.22 -0.40
N GLU A 165 6.31 8.45 -0.93
CA GLU A 165 5.75 8.78 -2.25
C GLU A 165 6.35 7.94 -3.38
N SER A 166 7.67 7.76 -3.37
CA SER A 166 8.39 6.93 -4.35
C SER A 166 7.95 5.46 -4.28
N GLU A 167 7.77 4.93 -3.08
CA GLU A 167 7.31 3.55 -2.88
C GLU A 167 5.84 3.34 -3.31
N TYR A 168 5.03 4.41 -3.34
CA TYR A 168 3.64 4.39 -3.84
C TYR A 168 3.52 4.60 -5.35
N ALA A 169 4.60 4.92 -6.06
CA ALA A 169 4.56 5.23 -7.49
C ALA A 169 3.90 4.11 -8.32
N LEU A 170 4.24 2.84 -8.03
CA LEU A 170 3.65 1.69 -8.72
C LEU A 170 2.16 1.54 -8.41
N VAL A 171 1.73 1.73 -7.16
CA VAL A 171 0.31 1.65 -6.78
C VAL A 171 -0.50 2.74 -7.49
N ARG A 172 0.04 3.96 -7.55
CA ARG A 172 -0.60 5.10 -8.25
C ARG A 172 -0.71 4.84 -9.75
N TYR A 173 0.35 4.30 -10.36
CA TYR A 173 0.32 3.88 -11.76
C TYR A 173 -0.76 2.83 -12.01
N LEU A 174 -0.83 1.77 -11.19
CA LEU A 174 -1.83 0.71 -11.33
C LEU A 174 -3.25 1.24 -11.10
N ALA A 175 -3.45 2.15 -10.14
CA ALA A 175 -4.75 2.77 -9.88
C ALA A 175 -5.29 3.55 -11.10
N TRP A 176 -4.41 4.20 -11.86
CA TRP A 176 -4.76 4.86 -13.13
C TRP A 176 -4.90 3.87 -14.30
N ALA A 177 -4.07 2.81 -14.32
CA ALA A 177 -4.09 1.83 -15.39
C ALA A 177 -5.37 0.99 -15.39
N ILE A 178 -5.91 0.61 -14.23
CA ILE A 178 -7.10 -0.26 -14.14
C ILE A 178 -8.32 0.32 -14.89
N PRO A 179 -8.76 1.57 -14.63
CA PRO A 179 -9.85 2.19 -15.40
C PRO A 179 -9.55 2.28 -16.91
N SER A 180 -8.30 2.56 -17.27
CA SER A 180 -7.87 2.66 -18.66
C SER A 180 -7.96 1.30 -19.38
N ILE A 181 -7.58 0.21 -18.71
CA ILE A 181 -7.74 -1.16 -19.24
C ILE A 181 -9.23 -1.50 -19.41
N GLY A 182 -10.08 -1.10 -18.46
CA GLY A 182 -11.54 -1.23 -18.60
C GLY A 182 -12.06 -0.50 -19.84
N PHE A 183 -11.64 0.75 -20.03
CA PHE A 183 -12.00 1.54 -21.21
C PHE A 183 -11.53 0.89 -22.52
N ILE A 184 -10.31 0.34 -22.56
CA ILE A 184 -9.81 -0.45 -23.70
C ILE A 184 -10.75 -1.63 -23.99
N GLY A 185 -11.23 -2.32 -22.94
CA GLY A 185 -12.25 -3.37 -23.06
C GLY A 185 -13.53 -2.90 -23.75
N THR A 186 -14.05 -1.72 -23.39
CA THR A 186 -15.22 -1.15 -24.06
C THR A 186 -14.97 -0.77 -25.51
N VAL A 187 -13.84 -0.13 -25.82
CA VAL A 187 -13.50 0.26 -27.18
C VAL A 187 -13.36 -0.97 -28.06
N TYR A 188 -12.73 -2.04 -27.53
CA TYR A 188 -12.59 -3.31 -28.21
C TYR A 188 -13.95 -3.97 -28.47
N GLY A 189 -14.81 -4.11 -27.45
CA GLY A 189 -16.12 -4.74 -27.62
C GLY A 189 -17.08 -3.94 -28.49
N LEU A 190 -17.02 -2.61 -28.46
CA LEU A 190 -17.76 -1.75 -29.39
C LEU A 190 -17.30 -1.96 -30.83
N GLY A 191 -15.98 -2.07 -31.06
CA GLY A 191 -15.42 -2.38 -32.37
C GLY A 191 -15.90 -3.73 -32.91
N LEU A 192 -15.94 -4.76 -32.06
CA LEU A 192 -16.49 -6.07 -32.42
C LEU A 192 -17.99 -6.00 -32.73
N ALA A 193 -18.77 -5.30 -31.90
CA ALA A 193 -20.22 -5.14 -32.11
C ALA A 193 -20.53 -4.49 -33.47
N ILE A 194 -19.84 -3.40 -33.81
CA ILE A 194 -19.99 -2.74 -35.12
C ILE A 194 -19.53 -3.67 -36.25
N GLY A 195 -18.44 -4.42 -36.03
CA GLY A 195 -17.96 -5.44 -36.96
C GLY A 195 -19.01 -6.49 -37.28
N SER A 196 -19.71 -7.01 -36.27
CA SER A 196 -20.78 -8.02 -36.42
C SER A 196 -22.02 -7.50 -37.15
N LEU A 197 -22.32 -6.21 -37.03
CA LEU A 197 -23.41 -5.59 -37.80
C LEU A 197 -23.03 -5.42 -39.28
N ARG A 198 -21.74 -5.15 -39.57
CA ARG A 198 -21.24 -4.93 -40.93
C ARG A 198 -20.80 -6.20 -41.66
N SER A 199 -20.36 -7.24 -40.97
CA SER A 199 -19.87 -8.46 -41.58
C SER A 199 -21.02 -9.22 -42.25
N GLY A 200 -21.18 -8.94 -43.54
CA GLY A 200 -22.09 -9.64 -44.45
C GLY A 200 -21.60 -11.05 -44.80
N GLY A 201 -21.38 -11.90 -43.81
CA GLY A 201 -21.38 -13.34 -44.05
C GLY A 201 -22.78 -13.72 -44.54
N VAL A 202 -22.86 -14.29 -45.74
CA VAL A 202 -24.08 -14.51 -46.54
C VAL A 202 -25.14 -15.40 -45.84
N GLU A 203 -24.86 -15.95 -44.66
CA GLU A 203 -25.72 -16.92 -43.95
C GLU A 203 -26.39 -16.43 -42.67
N LEU A 204 -26.00 -15.29 -42.08
CA LEU A 204 -26.60 -14.82 -40.82
C LEU A 204 -27.79 -13.90 -41.05
N THR A 205 -28.92 -14.25 -40.43
CA THR A 205 -30.13 -13.41 -40.36
C THR A 205 -29.84 -12.09 -39.63
N GLN A 206 -30.69 -11.09 -39.87
CA GLN A 206 -30.56 -9.79 -39.22
C GLN A 206 -30.65 -9.89 -37.69
N GLU A 207 -31.53 -10.75 -37.17
CA GLU A 207 -31.69 -11.01 -35.73
C GLU A 207 -30.40 -11.58 -35.12
N GLN A 208 -29.79 -12.58 -35.76
CA GLN A 208 -28.53 -13.18 -35.29
C GLN A 208 -27.37 -12.16 -35.22
N ARG A 209 -27.34 -11.19 -36.14
CA ARG A 209 -26.31 -10.12 -36.11
C ARG A 209 -26.55 -9.13 -34.98
N LEU A 210 -27.81 -8.78 -34.73
CA LEU A 210 -28.19 -7.92 -33.60
C LEU A 210 -27.86 -8.61 -32.28
N ASP A 211 -28.22 -9.88 -32.13
CA ASP A 211 -27.91 -10.65 -30.92
C ASP A 211 -26.41 -10.75 -30.67
N ALA A 212 -25.61 -11.00 -31.71
CA ALA A 212 -24.15 -11.02 -31.60
C ALA A 212 -23.60 -9.65 -31.17
N ALA A 213 -24.05 -8.56 -31.79
CA ALA A 213 -23.62 -7.20 -31.47
C ALA A 213 -23.98 -6.81 -30.03
N VAL A 214 -25.19 -7.15 -29.57
CA VAL A 214 -25.63 -6.94 -28.19
C VAL A 214 -24.78 -7.77 -27.22
N GLY A 215 -24.42 -9.00 -27.58
CA GLY A 215 -23.51 -9.84 -26.80
C GLY A 215 -22.15 -9.19 -26.57
N TYR A 216 -21.51 -8.68 -27.63
CA TYR A 216 -20.22 -7.96 -27.51
C TYR A 216 -20.33 -6.68 -26.69
N LEU A 217 -21.42 -5.93 -26.86
CA LEU A 217 -21.65 -4.70 -26.10
C LEU A 217 -21.86 -4.98 -24.60
N TYR A 218 -22.60 -6.04 -24.28
CA TYR A 218 -22.80 -6.49 -22.90
C TYR A 218 -21.46 -6.85 -22.23
N THR A 219 -20.64 -7.65 -22.90
CA THR A 219 -19.29 -8.00 -22.43
C THR A 219 -18.40 -6.76 -22.25
N ALA A 220 -18.43 -5.81 -23.19
CA ALA A 220 -17.70 -4.55 -23.06
C ALA A 220 -18.09 -3.78 -21.80
N PHE A 221 -19.38 -3.61 -21.54
CA PHE A 221 -19.84 -2.90 -20.34
C PHE A 221 -19.44 -3.60 -19.05
N ASP A 222 -19.54 -4.93 -19.01
CA ASP A 222 -19.12 -5.73 -17.85
C ASP A 222 -17.63 -5.51 -17.53
N THR A 223 -16.76 -5.51 -18.54
CA THR A 223 -15.30 -5.29 -18.34
C THR A 223 -15.00 -3.92 -17.73
N THR A 224 -15.69 -2.87 -18.18
CA THR A 224 -15.51 -1.52 -17.61
C THR A 224 -16.11 -1.40 -16.22
N PHE A 225 -17.29 -1.97 -16.01
CA PHE A 225 -17.92 -1.96 -14.69
C PHE A 225 -17.00 -2.60 -13.64
N VAL A 226 -16.44 -3.78 -13.94
CA VAL A 226 -15.48 -4.46 -13.06
C VAL A 226 -14.25 -3.59 -12.80
N ALA A 227 -13.64 -3.01 -13.85
CA ALA A 227 -12.47 -2.16 -13.71
C ALA A 227 -12.73 -0.94 -12.80
N LEU A 228 -13.88 -0.28 -12.97
CA LEU A 228 -14.26 0.88 -12.16
C LEU A 228 -14.47 0.51 -10.69
N VAL A 229 -15.20 -0.58 -10.42
CA VAL A 229 -15.43 -1.06 -9.05
C VAL A 229 -14.11 -1.43 -8.37
N LEU A 230 -13.21 -2.15 -9.06
CA LEU A 230 -11.90 -2.51 -8.53
C LEU A 230 -11.04 -1.26 -8.27
N SER A 231 -11.04 -0.29 -9.19
CA SER A 231 -10.30 0.96 -9.03
C SER A 231 -10.80 1.78 -7.84
N LEU A 232 -12.12 1.87 -7.65
CA LEU A 232 -12.72 2.56 -6.51
C LEU A 232 -12.22 1.97 -5.18
N VAL A 233 -12.26 0.65 -5.06
CA VAL A 233 -11.81 -0.05 -3.86
C VAL A 233 -10.31 0.16 -3.64
N LEU A 234 -9.51 0.04 -4.70
CA LEU A 234 -8.07 0.23 -4.62
C LEU A 234 -7.72 1.64 -4.14
N MET A 235 -8.37 2.66 -4.73
CA MET A 235 -8.13 4.06 -4.39
C MET A 235 -8.54 4.37 -2.95
N TYR A 236 -9.66 3.82 -2.49
CA TYR A 236 -10.09 3.94 -1.09
C TYR A 236 -9.07 3.31 -0.12
N ARG A 237 -8.56 2.11 -0.42
CA ARG A 237 -7.55 1.45 0.43
C ARG A 237 -6.23 2.19 0.41
N PHE A 238 -5.80 2.68 -0.75
CA PHE A 238 -4.62 3.52 -0.89
C PHE A 238 -4.75 4.79 -0.02
N TYR A 239 -5.89 5.50 -0.11
CA TYR A 239 -6.15 6.69 0.70
C TYR A 239 -6.04 6.45 2.20
N ILE A 240 -6.71 5.41 2.73
CA ILE A 240 -6.66 5.13 4.19
C ILE A 240 -5.24 4.83 4.66
N ILE A 241 -4.48 4.04 3.89
CA ILE A 241 -3.13 3.64 4.30
C ILE A 241 -2.19 4.85 4.24
N GLN A 242 -2.28 5.67 3.19
CA GLN A 242 -1.50 6.89 3.08
C GLN A 242 -1.80 7.84 4.24
N ALA A 243 -3.09 8.08 4.55
CA ALA A 243 -3.49 8.92 5.67
C ALA A 243 -2.96 8.41 7.03
N ARG A 244 -2.91 7.10 7.23
CA ARG A 244 -2.31 6.49 8.44
C ARG A 244 -0.81 6.69 8.51
N GLU A 245 -0.08 6.46 7.42
CA GLU A 245 1.38 6.67 7.38
C GLU A 245 1.74 8.13 7.62
N ASP A 246 1.01 9.06 7.00
CA ASP A 246 1.20 10.51 7.21
C ASP A 246 0.90 10.90 8.66
N SER A 247 -0.17 10.36 9.26
CA SER A 247 -0.51 10.60 10.67
C SER A 247 0.57 10.07 11.63
N VAL A 248 1.11 8.87 11.40
CA VAL A 248 2.21 8.31 12.20
C VAL A 248 3.46 9.18 12.08
N LEU A 249 3.79 9.66 10.87
CA LEU A 249 4.92 10.55 10.67
C LEU A 249 4.72 11.89 11.40
N SER A 250 3.54 12.51 11.30
CA SER A 250 3.20 13.75 12.03
C SER A 250 3.33 13.59 13.54
N ARG A 251 2.70 12.56 14.11
CA ARG A 251 2.78 12.26 15.55
C ARG A 251 4.22 12.01 16.01
N SER A 252 5.03 11.39 15.14
CA SER A 252 6.45 11.16 15.41
C SER A 252 7.26 12.46 15.44
N MET A 253 6.97 13.38 14.52
CA MET A 253 7.58 14.72 14.50
C MET A 253 7.18 15.52 15.74
N GLU A 254 5.88 15.62 16.01
CA GLU A 254 5.32 16.31 17.20
C GLU A 254 5.99 15.81 18.48
N TRP A 255 6.10 14.49 18.63
CA TRP A 255 6.75 13.88 19.80
C TRP A 255 8.24 14.26 19.93
N CYS A 256 8.97 14.40 18.81
CA CYS A 256 10.36 14.85 18.83
C CYS A 256 10.48 16.36 19.13
N PHE A 257 9.59 17.19 18.61
CA PHE A 257 9.59 18.63 18.86
C PHE A 257 9.24 18.94 20.32
N ASP A 258 8.14 18.39 20.83
CA ASP A 258 7.66 18.62 22.19
C ASP A 258 8.63 18.04 23.23
N GLY A 259 9.15 16.84 22.96
CA GLY A 259 10.02 16.12 23.89
C GLY A 259 11.45 16.64 23.95
N PHE A 260 11.92 17.38 22.94
CA PHE A 260 13.33 17.72 22.80
C PHE A 260 13.56 19.19 22.42
N VAL A 261 12.98 19.66 21.32
CA VAL A 261 13.25 21.00 20.77
C VAL A 261 12.75 22.11 21.71
N LEU A 262 11.47 22.08 22.08
CA LEU A 262 10.88 23.09 22.97
C LEU A 262 11.58 23.15 24.33
N LYS A 263 12.06 21.99 24.81
CA LYS A 263 12.75 21.88 26.10
C LYS A 263 14.18 22.39 26.08
N MET A 264 14.86 22.31 24.93
CA MET A 264 16.17 22.93 24.78
C MET A 264 16.06 24.45 24.73
N GLU A 265 15.01 24.99 24.12
CA GLU A 265 14.74 26.43 24.12
C GLU A 265 14.46 26.94 25.54
N SER A 266 13.57 26.27 26.28
CA SER A 266 13.27 26.67 27.67
C SER A 266 14.50 26.61 28.59
N ALA A 267 15.34 25.57 28.45
CA ALA A 267 16.58 25.45 29.21
C ALA A 267 17.61 26.55 28.87
N ARG A 268 17.62 27.02 27.62
CA ARG A 268 18.46 28.14 27.20
C ARG A 268 17.97 29.45 27.81
N GLU A 269 16.66 29.69 27.82
CA GLU A 269 16.07 30.90 28.42
C GLU A 269 16.34 30.99 29.93
N GLU A 270 16.19 29.88 30.68
CA GLU A 270 16.51 29.83 32.11
C GLU A 270 17.99 30.12 32.41
N SER A 271 18.91 29.77 31.50
CA SER A 271 20.35 30.04 31.67
C SER A 271 20.75 31.51 31.45
N LEU A 272 19.87 32.31 30.83
CA LEU A 272 20.10 33.71 30.51
C LEU A 272 19.50 34.68 31.55
N VAL A 273 18.74 34.17 32.52
CA VAL A 273 18.12 34.90 33.64
C VAL A 273 18.95 34.76 34.90
#